data_AF-A0AAD7HMN6-F1
#
_entry.id   AF-A0AAD7HMN6-F1
#
_cell.length_a   1.000
_cell.length_b   1.000
_cell.length_c   1.000
_cell.angle_alpha   90.00
_cell.angle_beta   90.00
_cell.angle_gamma   90.00
#
_symmetry.space_group_name_H-M   'P 1'
#
loop_
_entity.id
_entity.type
_entity.pdbx_description
1 polymer ?
#
loop_
_entity_poly.entity_id
_entity_poly.type
_entity_poly.pdbx_seq_one_letter_code
_entity_poly.pdbx_strand_id
1 'polypeptide(L)'
;MQLPTNPLPECYPDQPQSETATDTCSAAGIERDPGLCSVRHNGFDTTADNAIQSFNTTFVVPPLPTSFDSQIMFLSANIRPLDVNGVPFGNLRAALQYGGSGIAGTGPFWTYALQLEVPGEGFFQITIGGANITLDVGQRIDSFIVADPALAVEFPGDNWYIAGFDNIPDSPTIEVGWEVLPQVVALQLEEEGVSGPSDYPAGSFVFEQINLNLTTGPPAALYWNTSGDPATDVQVKVDVEGSRDAQVSIIFPSA
;
A
#
# COMPACT_ATOMS: atom_id res chain seq x y z
N MET A 1 -37.93 -9.28 53.93
CA MET A 1 -36.52 -9.15 53.53
C MET A 1 -36.53 -8.69 52.08
N GLN A 2 -36.26 -7.40 51.85
CA GLN A 2 -36.51 -6.71 50.58
C GLN A 2 -35.13 -6.36 50.00
N LEU A 3 -34.82 -6.87 48.81
CA LEU A 3 -33.53 -6.61 48.14
C LEU A 3 -33.57 -5.22 47.48
N PRO A 4 -32.45 -4.46 47.49
CA PRO A 4 -32.40 -3.15 46.86
C PRO A 4 -32.29 -3.28 45.34
N THR A 5 -33.12 -2.53 44.62
CA THR A 5 -33.01 -2.35 43.16
C THR A 5 -32.07 -1.18 42.88
N ASN A 6 -30.87 -1.46 42.35
CA ASN A 6 -30.04 -0.42 41.73
C ASN A 6 -30.64 -0.06 40.37
N PRO A 7 -30.74 1.23 40.01
CA PRO A 7 -31.12 1.63 38.66
C PRO A 7 -29.98 1.32 37.68
N LEU A 8 -30.35 0.87 36.48
CA LEU A 8 -29.44 0.69 35.36
C LEU A 8 -28.93 2.06 34.85
N PRO A 9 -27.66 2.16 34.42
CA PRO A 9 -27.12 3.41 33.89
C PRO A 9 -27.76 3.74 32.54
N GLU A 10 -28.17 5.00 32.39
CA GLU A 10 -28.72 5.59 31.18
C GLU A 10 -27.66 5.64 30.07
N CYS A 11 -28.03 5.18 28.86
CA CYS A 11 -27.23 5.37 27.65
C CYS A 11 -27.42 6.81 27.14
N TYR A 12 -26.34 7.58 27.07
CA TYR A 12 -26.30 8.85 26.35
C TYR A 12 -26.02 8.62 24.86
N PRO A 13 -26.64 9.39 23.93
CA PRO A 13 -26.37 9.27 22.51
C PRO A 13 -25.10 10.05 22.11
N ASP A 14 -24.26 9.35 21.36
CA ASP A 14 -23.33 9.76 20.29
C ASP A 14 -22.74 11.18 20.33
N GLN A 15 -21.46 11.23 20.71
CA GLN A 15 -20.50 12.21 20.18
C GLN A 15 -19.74 11.52 19.04
N PRO A 16 -19.51 12.17 17.88
CA PRO A 16 -18.71 11.58 16.82
C PRO A 16 -17.26 11.48 17.29
N GLN A 17 -16.81 10.26 17.58
CA GLN A 17 -15.40 9.99 17.85
C GLN A 17 -14.65 9.95 16.53
N SER A 18 -13.72 10.89 16.37
CA SER A 18 -12.63 10.82 15.40
C SER A 18 -11.68 9.72 15.84
N GLU A 19 -11.97 8.47 15.45
CA GLU A 19 -11.06 7.35 15.67
C GLU A 19 -10.04 7.29 14.52
N THR A 20 -8.81 7.71 14.80
CA THR A 20 -7.64 7.19 14.10
C THR A 20 -7.50 5.73 14.49
N ALA A 21 -7.99 4.83 13.64
CA ALA A 21 -7.81 3.40 13.80
C ALA A 21 -6.31 3.05 13.69
N THR A 22 -5.66 2.86 14.84
CA THR A 22 -4.39 2.14 14.93
C THR A 22 -4.68 0.65 14.78
N ASP A 23 -4.56 0.18 13.55
CA ASP A 23 -4.71 -1.22 13.18
C ASP A 23 -3.46 -1.99 13.64
N THR A 24 -3.64 -2.97 14.55
CA THR A 24 -2.53 -3.76 15.10
C THR A 24 -2.58 -5.18 14.55
N CYS A 25 -1.92 -5.41 13.42
CA CYS A 25 -1.69 -6.74 12.87
C CYS A 25 -0.29 -7.25 13.28
N SER A 26 -0.23 -8.32 14.08
CA SER A 26 1.01 -9.00 14.46
C SER A 26 1.36 -10.11 13.47
N ALA A 27 2.45 -9.96 12.72
CA ALA A 27 3.15 -11.11 12.15
C ALA A 27 4.29 -11.49 13.10
N ALA A 28 4.20 -12.69 13.68
CA ALA A 28 5.24 -13.40 14.43
C ALA A 28 6.40 -12.56 15.01
N GLY A 29 6.17 -11.92 16.17
CA GLY A 29 7.23 -11.69 17.17
C GLY A 29 8.03 -10.40 17.13
N ILE A 30 7.54 -9.32 16.50
CA ILE A 30 8.13 -7.97 16.65
C ILE A 30 7.02 -7.01 17.11
N GLU A 31 7.22 -6.32 18.24
CA GLU A 31 6.37 -5.20 18.68
C GLU A 31 6.48 -4.09 17.64
N ARG A 32 5.41 -3.85 16.88
CA ARG A 32 5.39 -2.86 15.79
C ARG A 32 5.04 -1.47 16.33
N ASP A 33 5.93 -0.51 16.08
CA ASP A 33 5.59 0.91 15.98
C ASP A 33 5.91 1.36 14.54
N PRO A 34 5.06 1.03 13.55
CA PRO A 34 5.37 1.30 12.15
C PRO A 34 5.06 2.76 11.82
N GLY A 35 6.06 3.50 11.35
CA GLY A 35 5.84 4.79 10.70
C GLY A 35 5.05 4.59 9.42
N LEU A 36 3.99 5.39 9.21
CA LEU A 36 3.16 5.29 8.01
C LEU A 36 2.99 6.62 7.27
N CYS A 37 3.55 6.69 6.06
CA CYS A 37 3.32 7.81 5.15
C CYS A 37 2.58 7.31 3.91
N SER A 38 1.50 7.99 3.52
CA SER A 38 0.70 7.53 2.40
C SER A 38 0.03 8.65 1.61
N VAL A 39 -0.18 8.39 0.34
CA VAL A 39 -0.96 9.21 -0.59
C VAL A 39 -2.11 8.33 -1.05
N ARG A 40 -3.34 8.78 -0.87
CA ARG A 40 -4.50 7.97 -1.21
C ARG A 40 -5.49 8.81 -1.97
N HIS A 41 -6.17 8.19 -2.93
CA HIS A 41 -7.43 8.71 -3.42
C HIS A 41 -8.55 7.84 -2.86
N ASN A 42 -9.39 8.45 -2.02
CA ASN A 42 -10.61 7.84 -1.53
C ASN A 42 -11.77 8.39 -2.37
N GLY A 43 -12.64 7.52 -2.87
CA GLY A 43 -13.94 7.96 -3.37
C GLY A 43 -14.14 7.87 -4.88
N PHE A 44 -13.78 6.75 -5.50
CA PHE A 44 -14.52 6.34 -6.70
C PHE A 44 -15.85 5.73 -6.24
N ASP A 45 -16.95 6.16 -6.85
CA ASP A 45 -18.21 5.41 -6.77
C ASP A 45 -18.05 4.17 -7.66
N THR A 46 -17.60 3.07 -7.06
CA THR A 46 -17.34 1.84 -7.80
C THR A 46 -18.63 1.10 -8.01
N THR A 47 -19.01 1.01 -9.28
CA THR A 47 -20.07 0.12 -9.76
C THR A 47 -19.44 -0.84 -10.77
N ALA A 48 -20.19 -1.87 -11.19
CA ALA A 48 -19.73 -2.73 -12.28
C ALA A 48 -19.36 -1.91 -13.54
N ASP A 49 -20.05 -0.79 -13.77
CA ASP A 49 -19.80 0.11 -14.90
C ASP A 49 -18.65 1.11 -14.63
N ASN A 50 -18.17 1.24 -13.39
CA ASN A 50 -17.13 2.18 -12.98
C ASN A 50 -16.08 1.54 -12.05
N ALA A 51 -15.58 0.37 -12.45
CA ALA A 51 -14.58 -0.40 -11.71
C ALA A 51 -13.15 -0.02 -12.13
N ILE A 52 -12.18 -0.20 -11.24
CA ILE A 52 -10.76 -0.08 -11.58
C ILE A 52 -10.41 -1.14 -12.64
N GLN A 53 -9.86 -0.70 -13.77
CA GLN A 53 -9.34 -1.55 -14.84
C GLN A 53 -7.82 -1.69 -14.76
N SER A 54 -7.12 -0.59 -14.47
CA SER A 54 -5.68 -0.60 -14.26
C SER A 54 -5.24 0.53 -13.34
N PHE A 55 -4.29 0.24 -12.46
CA PHE A 55 -3.55 1.22 -11.69
C PHE A 55 -2.06 0.92 -11.80
N ASN A 56 -1.36 1.75 -12.57
CA ASN A 56 0.04 1.52 -12.92
C ASN A 56 0.87 2.71 -12.50
N THR A 57 2.12 2.46 -12.16
CA THR A 57 3.09 3.51 -11.87
C THR A 57 4.48 3.01 -12.20
N THR A 58 5.38 3.94 -12.43
CA THR A 58 6.79 3.67 -12.62
C THR A 58 7.57 4.37 -11.54
N PHE A 59 8.70 3.79 -11.16
CA PHE A 59 9.63 4.42 -10.24
C PHE A 59 11.06 3.99 -10.53
N VAL A 60 12.01 4.75 -9.99
CA VAL A 60 13.43 4.46 -10.08
C VAL A 60 13.92 4.01 -8.70
N VAL A 61 14.65 2.89 -8.67
CA VAL A 61 15.26 2.37 -7.44
C VAL A 61 16.20 3.44 -6.86
N PRO A 62 15.94 3.94 -5.64
CA PRO A 62 16.68 5.05 -5.09
C PRO A 62 18.06 4.60 -4.58
N PRO A 63 18.96 5.53 -4.25
CA PRO A 63 20.22 5.21 -3.59
C PRO A 63 19.99 4.39 -2.32
N LEU A 64 20.99 3.60 -1.92
CA LEU A 64 20.95 2.93 -0.63
C LEU A 64 21.03 3.97 0.49
N PRO A 65 20.34 3.75 1.62
CA PRO A 65 20.61 4.44 2.87
C PRO A 65 22.08 4.41 3.27
N THR A 66 22.47 5.39 4.09
CA THR A 66 23.86 5.48 4.58
C THR A 66 24.15 4.54 5.75
N SER A 67 23.12 4.18 6.53
CA SER A 67 23.16 3.16 7.58
C SER A 67 22.21 2.01 7.26
N PHE A 68 22.55 0.82 7.78
CA PHE A 68 21.65 -0.33 7.79
C PHE A 68 21.68 -1.00 9.15
N ASP A 69 20.61 -0.80 9.91
CA ASP A 69 20.40 -1.31 11.26
C ASP A 69 19.21 -2.27 11.30
N SER A 70 19.03 -3.04 10.21
CA SER A 70 17.90 -3.96 9.99
C SER A 70 16.56 -3.30 9.72
N GLN A 71 16.55 -2.02 9.33
CA GLN A 71 15.34 -1.35 8.91
C GLN A 71 14.75 -1.99 7.64
N ILE A 72 13.43 -1.97 7.54
CA ILE A 72 12.67 -2.42 6.38
C ILE A 72 11.82 -1.25 5.90
N MET A 73 11.76 -1.05 4.58
CA MET A 73 10.86 -0.07 3.97
C MET A 73 10.13 -0.71 2.78
N PHE A 74 8.85 -0.40 2.62
CA PHE A 74 8.04 -0.74 1.46
C PHE A 74 7.51 0.53 0.82
N LEU A 75 7.87 0.75 -0.44
CA LEU A 75 7.35 1.82 -1.29
C LEU A 75 6.41 1.18 -2.31
N SER A 76 5.10 1.34 -2.15
CA SER A 76 4.11 0.54 -2.87
C SER A 76 3.06 1.37 -3.60
N ALA A 77 2.55 0.79 -4.70
CA ALA A 77 1.27 1.16 -5.29
C ALA A 77 0.27 0.05 -4.99
N ASN A 78 -0.94 0.43 -4.54
CA ASN A 78 -1.92 -0.51 -4.04
C ASN A 78 -3.36 -0.16 -4.35
N ILE A 79 -4.21 -1.18 -4.36
CA ILE A 79 -5.67 -1.06 -4.40
C ILE A 79 -6.29 -1.74 -3.18
N ARG A 80 -7.41 -1.19 -2.70
CA ARG A 80 -8.11 -1.70 -1.51
C ARG A 80 -9.62 -1.77 -1.72
N PRO A 81 -10.25 -2.92 -1.48
CA PRO A 81 -11.69 -2.97 -1.26
C PRO A 81 -12.02 -2.48 0.15
N LEU A 82 -13.18 -1.82 0.30
CA LEU A 82 -13.71 -1.39 1.60
C LEU A 82 -14.94 -2.20 1.95
N ASP A 83 -15.14 -2.44 3.24
CA ASP A 83 -16.30 -3.12 3.77
C ASP A 83 -17.53 -2.18 3.76
N VAL A 84 -18.66 -2.67 4.25
CA VAL A 84 -19.91 -1.88 4.33
C VAL A 84 -19.81 -0.64 5.23
N ASN A 85 -18.78 -0.56 6.08
CA ASN A 85 -18.50 0.58 6.96
C ASN A 85 -17.42 1.52 6.38
N GLY A 86 -16.90 1.23 5.19
CA GLY A 86 -15.82 1.99 4.57
C GLY A 86 -14.43 1.66 5.12
N VAL A 87 -14.27 0.56 5.85
CA VAL A 87 -12.98 0.10 6.40
C VAL A 87 -12.29 -0.79 5.37
N PRO A 88 -11.00 -0.56 5.04
CA PRO A 88 -10.26 -1.47 4.17
C PRO A 88 -10.26 -2.89 4.71
N PHE A 89 -10.69 -3.87 3.92
CA PHE A 89 -10.63 -5.28 4.30
C PHE A 89 -9.67 -6.11 3.44
N GLY A 90 -8.88 -5.46 2.60
CA GLY A 90 -7.83 -6.07 1.81
C GLY A 90 -6.87 -5.02 1.27
N ASN A 91 -5.65 -5.43 0.94
CA ASN A 91 -4.65 -4.56 0.34
C ASN A 91 -3.80 -5.37 -0.65
N LEU A 92 -4.04 -5.18 -1.95
CA LEU A 92 -3.20 -5.78 -3.00
C LEU A 92 -2.18 -4.75 -3.45
N ARG A 93 -0.90 -5.10 -3.39
CA ARG A 93 0.17 -4.13 -3.68
C ARG A 93 1.38 -4.71 -4.38
N ALA A 94 1.92 -3.91 -5.28
CA ALA A 94 3.24 -4.06 -5.85
C ALA A 94 4.18 -3.04 -5.21
N ALA A 95 5.23 -3.53 -4.57
CA ALA A 95 6.11 -2.75 -3.72
C ALA A 95 7.58 -2.90 -4.11
N LEU A 96 8.32 -1.82 -3.96
CA LEU A 96 9.76 -1.83 -3.80
C LEU A 96 10.08 -2.00 -2.31
N GLN A 97 10.85 -3.03 -1.97
CA GLN A 97 11.25 -3.34 -0.60
C GLN A 97 12.74 -3.04 -0.42
N TYR A 98 13.08 -2.26 0.62
CA TYR A 98 14.45 -2.20 1.14
C TYR A 98 14.57 -3.03 2.40
N GLY A 99 15.75 -3.61 2.58
CA GLY A 99 16.09 -4.31 3.80
C GLY A 99 15.63 -5.76 3.79
N GLY A 100 15.99 -6.45 4.85
CA GLY A 100 15.84 -7.90 4.92
C GLY A 100 14.46 -8.34 5.36
N SER A 101 13.82 -9.23 4.59
CA SER A 101 12.74 -10.07 5.11
C SER A 101 13.25 -11.51 5.23
N GLY A 102 12.61 -12.33 6.07
CA GLY A 102 12.94 -13.75 6.17
C GLY A 102 12.87 -14.50 4.82
N ILE A 103 12.21 -13.91 3.82
CA ILE A 103 11.98 -14.47 2.48
C ILE A 103 12.95 -13.86 1.44
N ALA A 104 13.20 -12.53 1.49
CA ALA A 104 14.08 -11.82 0.55
C ALA A 104 15.57 -11.98 0.88
N GLY A 105 15.90 -12.56 2.04
CA GLY A 105 17.25 -12.57 2.60
C GLY A 105 17.53 -11.30 3.40
N THR A 106 18.61 -11.29 4.17
CA THR A 106 18.97 -10.16 5.04
C THR A 106 20.03 -9.28 4.38
N GLY A 107 19.76 -7.99 4.18
CA GLY A 107 20.82 -7.03 3.81
C GLY A 107 20.34 -5.68 3.28
N PRO A 108 21.28 -4.75 3.05
CA PRO A 108 21.04 -3.39 2.58
C PRO A 108 20.90 -3.37 1.05
N PHE A 109 19.87 -4.00 0.52
CA PHE A 109 19.59 -4.02 -0.91
C PHE A 109 18.10 -3.81 -1.17
N TRP A 110 17.81 -3.42 -2.41
CA TRP A 110 16.45 -3.29 -2.90
C TRP A 110 16.00 -4.60 -3.55
N THR A 111 14.75 -5.00 -3.29
CA THR A 111 14.05 -6.06 -4.01
C THR A 111 12.67 -5.56 -4.40
N TYR A 112 11.98 -6.26 -5.30
CA TYR A 112 10.55 -6.09 -5.45
C TYR A 112 9.80 -7.04 -4.51
N ALA A 113 8.57 -6.70 -4.17
CA ALA A 113 7.66 -7.52 -3.37
C ALA A 113 6.23 -7.38 -3.89
N LEU A 114 5.51 -8.49 -3.93
CA LEU A 114 4.06 -8.51 -4.14
C LEU A 114 3.43 -8.92 -2.81
N GLN A 115 2.45 -8.16 -2.36
CA GLN A 115 1.84 -8.39 -1.05
C GLN A 115 0.31 -8.34 -1.15
N LEU A 116 -0.32 -9.24 -0.41
CA LEU A 116 -1.75 -9.24 -0.11
C LEU A 116 -1.89 -9.15 1.41
N GLU A 117 -2.48 -8.07 1.90
CA GLU A 117 -2.87 -7.94 3.30
C GLU A 117 -4.32 -8.36 3.46
N VAL A 118 -4.58 -9.21 4.46
CA VAL A 118 -5.93 -9.60 4.87
C VAL A 118 -6.06 -9.23 6.36
N PRO A 119 -6.99 -8.34 6.72
CA PRO A 119 -7.15 -7.90 8.10
C PRO A 119 -7.38 -9.08 9.04
N GLY A 120 -6.70 -9.05 10.19
CA GLY A 120 -6.77 -10.11 11.19
C GLY A 120 -5.99 -11.39 10.87
N GLU A 121 -5.56 -11.58 9.62
CA GLU A 121 -4.75 -12.74 9.20
C GLU A 121 -3.28 -12.36 8.89
N GLY A 122 -2.99 -11.06 8.84
CA GLY A 122 -1.65 -10.51 8.60
C GLY A 122 -1.38 -10.29 7.11
N PHE A 123 -0.10 -10.31 6.73
CA PHE A 123 0.31 -10.12 5.35
C PHE A 123 0.77 -11.44 4.73
N PHE A 124 0.29 -11.70 3.52
CA PHE A 124 0.86 -12.67 2.62
C PHE A 124 1.81 -11.94 1.66
N GLN A 125 3.10 -12.28 1.70
CA GLN A 125 4.11 -11.69 0.83
C GLN A 125 4.68 -12.75 -0.11
N ILE A 126 4.58 -12.49 -1.40
CA ILE A 126 5.33 -13.20 -2.43
C ILE A 126 6.59 -12.39 -2.73
N THR A 127 7.73 -12.96 -2.35
CA THR A 127 9.04 -12.59 -2.88
C THR A 127 9.66 -13.87 -3.43
N ILE A 128 10.10 -13.89 -4.68
CA ILE A 128 10.76 -15.08 -5.23
C ILE A 128 12.08 -15.27 -4.47
N GLY A 129 12.23 -16.37 -3.73
CA GLY A 129 13.50 -16.68 -3.08
C GLY A 129 14.55 -17.08 -4.13
N GLY A 130 15.71 -16.42 -4.14
CA GLY A 130 16.83 -16.76 -5.02
C GLY A 130 17.85 -15.64 -5.16
N ALA A 131 19.08 -15.95 -5.58
CA ALA A 131 20.22 -15.02 -5.63
C ALA A 131 20.11 -13.87 -6.67
N ASN A 132 18.99 -13.76 -7.40
CA ASN A 132 18.79 -12.82 -8.53
C ASN A 132 17.63 -11.84 -8.31
N ILE A 133 17.21 -11.57 -7.07
CA ILE A 133 16.08 -10.67 -6.76
C ILE A 133 16.49 -9.24 -6.37
N THR A 134 17.79 -8.98 -6.32
CA THR A 134 18.29 -7.63 -6.02
C THR A 134 18.11 -6.73 -7.23
N LEU A 135 17.56 -5.55 -6.99
CA LEU A 135 17.43 -4.51 -7.99
C LEU A 135 18.62 -3.56 -7.92
N ASP A 136 19.07 -3.10 -9.08
CA ASP A 136 20.16 -2.14 -9.17
C ASP A 136 19.68 -0.73 -8.84
N VAL A 137 20.48 0.04 -8.11
CA VAL A 137 20.21 1.47 -7.89
C VAL A 137 20.14 2.18 -9.25
N GLY A 138 19.11 2.99 -9.45
CA GLY A 138 18.84 3.66 -10.72
C GLY A 138 18.08 2.80 -11.73
N GLN A 139 17.80 1.53 -11.45
CA GLN A 139 16.93 0.71 -12.28
C GLN A 139 15.51 1.29 -12.28
N ARG A 140 14.91 1.40 -13.47
CA ARG A 140 13.50 1.79 -13.64
C ARG A 140 12.62 0.56 -13.51
N ILE A 141 11.55 0.64 -12.73
CA ILE A 141 10.62 -0.45 -12.44
C ILE A 141 9.21 0.01 -12.77
N ASP A 142 8.50 -0.79 -13.57
CA ASP A 142 7.12 -0.54 -13.96
C ASP A 142 6.21 -1.49 -13.18
N SER A 143 5.44 -0.97 -12.23
CA SER A 143 4.46 -1.76 -11.49
C SER A 143 3.06 -1.59 -12.05
N PHE A 144 2.28 -2.66 -11.98
CA PHE A 144 0.90 -2.66 -12.44
C PHE A 144 -0.02 -3.39 -11.46
N ILE A 145 -1.27 -2.95 -11.45
CA ILE A 145 -2.41 -3.69 -10.92
C ILE A 145 -3.51 -3.60 -11.97
N VAL A 146 -3.96 -4.72 -12.52
CA VAL A 146 -4.94 -4.78 -13.62
C VAL A 146 -6.08 -5.73 -13.28
N ALA A 147 -7.28 -5.44 -13.78
CA ALA A 147 -8.40 -6.35 -13.68
C ALA A 147 -8.18 -7.60 -14.55
N ASP A 148 -8.52 -8.78 -14.05
CA ASP A 148 -8.58 -10.03 -14.81
C ASP A 148 -10.06 -10.43 -15.05
N PRO A 149 -10.64 -10.05 -16.20
CA PRO A 149 -12.02 -10.44 -16.51
C PRO A 149 -12.15 -11.91 -16.93
N ALA A 150 -11.05 -12.61 -17.26
CA ALA A 150 -11.10 -14.01 -17.66
C ALA A 150 -11.43 -14.90 -16.45
N LEU A 151 -10.82 -14.65 -15.30
CA LEU A 151 -11.15 -15.38 -14.07
C LEU A 151 -12.54 -15.04 -13.52
N ALA A 152 -13.05 -13.82 -13.77
CA ALA A 152 -14.42 -13.48 -13.42
C ALA A 152 -15.47 -14.36 -14.14
N VAL A 153 -15.11 -14.99 -15.27
CA VAL A 153 -15.96 -15.98 -15.96
C VAL A 153 -15.93 -17.35 -15.28
N GLU A 154 -14.76 -17.76 -14.77
CA GLU A 154 -14.57 -19.05 -14.09
C GLU A 154 -15.15 -19.03 -12.67
N PHE A 155 -14.95 -17.91 -11.96
CA PHE A 155 -15.40 -17.68 -10.59
C PHE A 155 -16.37 -16.49 -10.55
N PRO A 156 -17.63 -16.70 -10.98
CA PRO A 156 -18.61 -15.63 -11.03
C PRO A 156 -18.96 -15.14 -9.63
N GLY A 157 -18.97 -13.82 -9.44
CA GLY A 157 -19.24 -13.16 -8.16
C GLY A 157 -18.02 -12.43 -7.60
N ASP A 158 -16.83 -12.82 -8.04
CA ASP A 158 -15.57 -12.20 -7.64
C ASP A 158 -15.05 -11.23 -8.71
N ASN A 159 -14.41 -10.16 -8.24
CA ASN A 159 -13.68 -9.20 -9.06
C ASN A 159 -12.20 -9.52 -8.92
N TRP A 160 -11.60 -10.01 -10.00
CA TRP A 160 -10.23 -10.49 -10.01
C TRP A 160 -9.26 -9.41 -10.44
N TYR A 161 -8.12 -9.34 -9.75
CA TYR A 161 -7.05 -8.40 -10.01
C TYR A 161 -5.69 -9.09 -9.94
N ILE A 162 -4.82 -8.73 -10.89
CA ILE A 162 -3.44 -9.18 -10.97
C ILE A 162 -2.53 -8.00 -10.65
N ALA A 163 -1.58 -8.19 -9.74
CA ALA A 163 -0.49 -7.25 -9.48
C ALA A 163 0.86 -7.86 -9.89
N GLY A 164 1.76 -7.02 -10.42
CA GLY A 164 3.05 -7.46 -10.93
C GLY A 164 3.98 -6.32 -11.33
N PHE A 165 5.04 -6.70 -12.05
CA PHE A 165 6.02 -5.80 -12.63
C PHE A 165 6.24 -6.16 -14.10
N ASP A 166 6.17 -5.19 -15.02
CA ASP A 166 6.19 -5.48 -16.48
C ASP A 166 7.61 -5.58 -17.05
N ASN A 167 8.59 -4.93 -16.42
CA ASN A 167 9.95 -4.78 -16.95
C ASN A 167 11.03 -5.53 -16.14
N ILE A 168 10.60 -6.47 -15.29
CA ILE A 168 11.47 -7.37 -14.54
C ILE A 168 11.31 -8.78 -15.15
N PRO A 169 12.33 -9.34 -15.81
CA PRO A 169 12.26 -10.68 -16.38
C PRO A 169 11.86 -11.72 -15.34
N ASP A 170 10.93 -12.60 -15.71
CA ASP A 170 10.44 -13.71 -14.88
C ASP A 170 9.89 -13.28 -13.50
N SER A 171 9.50 -12.00 -13.34
CA SER A 171 8.85 -11.57 -12.09
C SER A 171 7.52 -12.31 -11.92
N PRO A 172 7.19 -12.73 -10.69
CA PRO A 172 5.91 -13.35 -10.43
C PRO A 172 4.80 -12.31 -10.59
N THR A 173 3.58 -12.81 -10.65
CA THR A 173 2.38 -12.02 -10.38
C THR A 173 1.67 -12.59 -9.16
N ILE A 174 0.85 -11.77 -8.52
CA ILE A 174 -0.13 -12.21 -7.52
C ILE A 174 -1.50 -11.87 -8.05
N GLU A 175 -2.43 -12.80 -7.86
CA GLU A 175 -3.80 -12.67 -8.33
C GLU A 175 -4.76 -12.93 -7.18
N VAL A 176 -5.77 -12.07 -7.05
CA VAL A 176 -6.75 -12.13 -5.96
C VAL A 176 -8.14 -11.77 -6.48
N GLY A 177 -9.15 -12.51 -6.01
CA GLY A 177 -10.56 -12.22 -6.23
C GLY A 177 -11.19 -11.64 -4.98
N TRP A 178 -12.02 -10.60 -5.14
CA TRP A 178 -12.84 -10.05 -4.08
C TRP A 178 -14.31 -9.93 -4.51
N GLU A 179 -15.23 -10.33 -3.63
CA GLU A 179 -16.67 -10.15 -3.85
C GLU A 179 -17.07 -8.66 -3.98
N VAL A 180 -16.27 -7.75 -3.43
CA VAL A 180 -16.48 -6.29 -3.48
C VAL A 180 -15.40 -5.64 -4.35
N LEU A 181 -15.83 -4.67 -5.17
CA LEU A 181 -14.93 -3.88 -6.00
C LEU A 181 -13.95 -3.02 -5.15
N PRO A 182 -12.66 -2.99 -5.51
CA PRO A 182 -11.71 -2.06 -4.91
C PRO A 182 -12.06 -0.59 -5.19
N GLN A 183 -12.11 0.21 -4.12
CA GLN A 183 -12.60 1.61 -4.14
C GLN A 183 -11.51 2.64 -3.88
N VAL A 184 -10.35 2.19 -3.39
CA VAL A 184 -9.23 3.06 -3.03
C VAL A 184 -8.02 2.64 -3.83
N VAL A 185 -7.32 3.64 -4.37
CA VAL A 185 -5.94 3.49 -4.85
C VAL A 185 -5.02 4.30 -3.95
N ALA A 186 -3.83 3.78 -3.68
CA ALA A 186 -2.86 4.48 -2.85
C ALA A 186 -1.42 4.23 -3.27
N LEU A 187 -0.58 5.20 -2.96
CA LEU A 187 0.86 5.12 -2.94
C LEU A 187 1.31 5.21 -1.49
N GLN A 188 2.23 4.38 -1.04
CA GLN A 188 2.48 4.23 0.39
C GLN A 188 3.94 3.92 0.67
N LEU A 189 4.48 4.58 1.71
CA LEU A 189 5.65 4.16 2.44
C LEU A 189 5.19 3.47 3.75
N GLU A 190 5.63 2.24 3.94
CA GLU A 190 5.61 1.55 5.24
C GLU A 190 7.05 1.32 5.67
N GLU A 191 7.34 1.53 6.94
CA GLU A 191 8.67 1.32 7.48
C GLU A 191 8.66 0.70 8.87
N GLU A 192 9.75 0.02 9.18
CA GLU A 192 9.99 -0.59 10.48
C GLU A 192 11.50 -0.52 10.78
N GLY A 193 11.85 -0.25 12.04
CA GLY A 193 13.24 -0.22 12.49
C GLY A 193 14.05 1.00 12.02
N VAL A 194 13.39 2.01 11.44
CA VAL A 194 14.01 3.29 11.11
C VAL A 194 14.22 4.09 12.40
N SER A 195 15.46 4.50 12.65
CA SER A 195 15.86 5.18 13.89
C SER A 195 16.27 6.64 13.67
N GLY A 196 16.60 7.00 12.44
CA GLY A 196 16.93 8.37 12.09
C GLY A 196 17.13 8.59 10.59
N PRO A 197 17.42 9.85 10.18
CA PRO A 197 17.50 10.22 8.78
C PRO A 197 18.49 9.42 7.92
N SER A 198 19.58 8.91 8.52
CA SER A 198 20.60 8.12 7.82
C SER A 198 20.10 6.75 7.33
N ASP A 199 18.99 6.27 7.89
CA ASP A 199 18.35 4.99 7.56
C ASP A 199 17.47 5.07 6.31
N TYR A 200 17.21 6.28 5.81
CA TYR A 200 16.51 6.52 4.55
C TYR A 200 17.46 6.69 3.36
N PRO A 201 16.97 6.47 2.13
CA PRO A 201 17.64 6.91 0.92
C PRO A 201 17.84 8.42 0.93
N ALA A 202 18.95 8.89 0.35
CA ALA A 202 19.15 10.32 0.17
C ALA A 202 18.14 10.89 -0.84
N GLY A 203 17.53 12.04 -0.51
CA GLY A 203 16.65 12.79 -1.41
C GLY A 203 15.20 12.32 -1.39
N SER A 204 14.63 12.12 -2.57
CA SER A 204 13.22 11.75 -2.73
C SER A 204 13.07 10.47 -3.54
N PHE A 205 12.10 9.66 -3.16
CA PHE A 205 11.54 8.61 -4.01
C PHE A 205 10.36 9.17 -4.80
N VAL A 206 10.26 8.84 -6.08
CA VAL A 206 9.23 9.39 -6.98
C VAL A 206 8.47 8.26 -7.65
N PHE A 207 7.16 8.27 -7.44
CA PHE A 207 6.21 7.58 -8.31
C PHE A 207 5.89 8.50 -9.48
N GLU A 208 6.20 8.04 -10.68
CA GLU A 208 6.00 8.76 -11.95
C GLU A 208 5.10 7.94 -12.87
N GLN A 209 4.53 8.59 -13.89
CA GLN A 209 3.64 7.91 -14.84
C GLN A 209 2.48 7.18 -14.13
N ILE A 210 1.97 7.80 -13.06
CA ILE A 210 0.84 7.26 -12.32
C ILE A 210 -0.39 7.34 -13.22
N ASN A 211 -0.92 6.17 -13.58
CA ASN A 211 -2.02 6.03 -14.52
C ASN A 211 -3.12 5.16 -13.90
N LEU A 212 -4.29 5.76 -13.71
CA LEU A 212 -5.51 5.08 -13.27
C LEU A 212 -6.53 5.08 -14.40
N ASN A 213 -6.98 3.88 -14.77
CA ASN A 213 -8.05 3.69 -15.72
C ASN A 213 -9.21 2.96 -15.05
N LEU A 214 -10.43 3.49 -15.21
CA LEU A 214 -11.66 2.80 -14.84
C LEU A 214 -12.29 2.17 -16.11
N THR A 215 -13.32 1.35 -15.94
CA THR A 215 -14.15 0.85 -17.04
C THR A 215 -14.80 1.99 -17.85
N THR A 216 -15.05 3.14 -17.22
CA THR A 216 -15.54 4.37 -17.88
C THR A 216 -14.41 5.18 -18.57
N GLY A 217 -13.17 4.72 -18.48
CA GLY A 217 -11.97 5.45 -18.87
C GLY A 217 -11.28 6.13 -17.68
N PRO A 218 -10.22 6.91 -17.93
CA PRO A 218 -9.50 7.59 -16.86
C PRO A 218 -10.35 8.69 -16.21
N PRO A 219 -10.42 8.76 -14.87
CA PRO A 219 -11.20 9.78 -14.17
C PRO A 219 -10.82 11.20 -14.62
N ALA A 220 -11.81 11.99 -15.04
CA ALA A 220 -11.57 13.34 -15.56
C ALA A 220 -11.07 14.32 -14.48
N ALA A 221 -11.43 14.09 -13.22
CA ALA A 221 -10.94 14.83 -12.06
C ALA A 221 -10.55 13.82 -10.98
N LEU A 222 -9.28 13.78 -10.63
CA LEU A 222 -8.73 12.98 -9.54
C LEU A 222 -7.80 13.88 -8.75
N TYR A 223 -8.00 13.91 -7.44
CA TYR A 223 -7.17 14.66 -6.49
C TYR A 223 -6.59 13.72 -5.45
N TRP A 224 -5.30 13.84 -5.19
CA TRP A 224 -4.61 12.98 -4.23
C TRP A 224 -4.66 13.57 -2.82
N ASN A 225 -5.08 12.78 -1.84
CA ASN A 225 -4.99 13.15 -0.44
C ASN A 225 -3.68 12.63 0.14
N THR A 226 -2.98 13.46 0.90
CA THR A 226 -1.70 13.11 1.52
C THR A 226 -1.86 12.96 3.03
N SER A 227 -1.22 11.95 3.61
CA SER A 227 -1.05 11.79 5.05
C SER A 227 0.40 11.37 5.36
N GLY A 228 0.94 11.85 6.47
CA GLY A 228 2.25 11.43 6.97
C GLY A 228 2.17 11.23 8.47
N ASP A 229 2.98 10.31 8.97
CA ASP A 229 3.16 10.13 10.39
C ASP A 229 4.07 11.26 10.93
N PRO A 230 3.58 12.13 11.84
CA PRO A 230 4.38 13.21 12.39
C PRO A 230 5.56 12.73 13.26
N ALA A 231 5.62 11.45 13.65
CA ALA A 231 6.79 10.86 14.29
C ALA A 231 7.96 10.68 13.30
N THR A 232 7.66 10.67 12.00
CA THR A 232 8.63 10.66 10.92
C THR A 232 8.77 12.07 10.35
N ASP A 233 9.98 12.48 9.97
CA ASP A 233 10.20 13.73 9.21
C ASP A 233 10.00 13.51 7.70
N VAL A 234 9.34 12.42 7.29
CA VAL A 234 9.06 12.09 5.90
C VAL A 234 7.89 12.94 5.41
N GLN A 235 8.09 13.58 4.25
CA GLN A 235 7.07 14.40 3.62
C GLN A 235 6.54 13.75 2.35
N VAL A 236 5.28 14.03 2.07
CA VAL A 236 4.62 13.62 0.84
C VAL A 236 4.30 14.85 0.04
N LYS A 237 4.60 14.82 -1.26
CA LYS A 237 4.28 15.88 -2.20
C LYS A 237 3.64 15.33 -3.45
N VAL A 238 2.48 15.88 -3.82
CA VAL A 238 1.87 15.67 -5.14
C VAL A 238 2.50 16.66 -6.11
N ASP A 239 3.32 16.17 -7.04
CA ASP A 239 4.03 17.00 -8.01
C ASP A 239 3.16 17.30 -9.23
N VAL A 240 2.40 16.29 -9.69
CA VAL A 240 1.45 16.38 -10.79
C VAL A 240 0.16 15.66 -10.37
N GLU A 241 -0.94 16.41 -10.32
CA GLU A 241 -2.27 15.90 -10.00
C GLU A 241 -2.89 15.09 -11.14
N GLY A 242 -3.96 14.35 -10.83
CA GLY A 242 -4.79 13.67 -11.82
C GLY A 242 -4.58 12.17 -11.92
N SER A 243 -5.25 11.58 -12.91
CA SER A 243 -5.30 10.13 -13.16
C SER A 243 -4.40 9.66 -14.30
N ARG A 244 -3.73 10.58 -15.00
CA ARG A 244 -2.85 10.29 -16.13
C ARG A 244 -1.55 11.03 -15.97
N ASP A 245 -0.45 10.31 -16.11
CA ASP A 245 0.91 10.85 -15.97
C ASP A 245 1.09 11.68 -14.68
N ALA A 246 0.37 11.31 -13.62
CA ALA A 246 0.52 11.96 -12.33
C ALA A 246 1.87 11.58 -11.71
N GLN A 247 2.30 12.41 -10.76
CA GLN A 247 3.59 12.26 -10.11
C GLN A 247 3.48 12.60 -8.63
N VAL A 248 4.04 11.73 -7.80
CA VAL A 248 4.04 11.87 -6.34
C VAL A 248 5.43 11.56 -5.81
N SER A 249 5.96 12.45 -5.00
CA SER A 249 7.24 12.30 -4.31
C SER A 249 7.05 11.98 -2.83
N ILE A 250 7.85 11.04 -2.34
CA ILE A 250 8.12 10.81 -0.92
C ILE A 250 9.50 11.39 -0.65
N ILE A 251 9.56 12.42 0.19
CA ILE A 251 10.76 13.20 0.49
C ILE A 251 11.27 12.73 1.85
N PHE A 252 12.46 12.14 1.86
CA PHE A 252 13.08 11.65 3.09
C PHE A 252 13.81 12.77 3.84
N PRO A 253 13.92 12.67 5.17
CA PRO A 253 14.73 13.62 5.94
C PRO A 253 16.21 13.55 5.55
N SER A 254 16.90 14.68 5.61
CA SER A 254 18.34 14.74 5.36
C SER A 254 19.13 14.25 6.57
N ALA A 255 20.11 13.37 6.33
CA ALA A 255 21.14 12.98 7.30
C ALA A 255 22.08 14.12 7.67
#